data_AF-A0A7S1AQH5-F1
#
_entry.id   AF-A0A7S1AQH5-F1
#
_cell.length_a   1.000
_cell.length_b   1.000
_cell.length_c   1.000
_cell.angle_alpha   90.00
_cell.angle_beta   90.00
_cell.angle_gamma   90.00
#
_symmetry.space_group_name_H-M   'P 1'
#
loop_
_entity.id
_entity.type
_entity.pdbx_description
1 polymer ?
#
loop_
_entity_poly.entity_id
_entity_poly.type
_entity_poly.pdbx_seq_one_letter_code
_entity_poly.pdbx_strand_id
1 'polypeptide(L)'
;VQGMSFLAVVPLLLGFDEGPALECLSFLLDDVCPGYHSLSMDGYFRDIAVLSALVNFLRPDVHAALERLEMPLHLLATDHLLTLAVRTWPINAIVRLWDVVLMEGSPALLGSFMVTLDMYFLEAASERLREQTQGDVALRFRELTRNGVGRDIDEVIFKTREFIPLVRGEPVSGGVRGEGSFLSWFREEAVASNVIDSDS
;
A
#
# COMPACT_ATOMS: atom_id res chain seq x y z
N VAL A 1 -19.92 -1.62 -6.54
CA VAL A 1 -18.69 -2.09 -5.84
C VAL A 1 -18.73 -1.57 -4.41
N GLN A 2 -18.69 -2.45 -3.41
CA GLN A 2 -18.95 -2.13 -1.99
C GLN A 2 -17.85 -1.26 -1.33
N GLY A 3 -16.67 -1.12 -1.96
CA GLY A 3 -15.55 -0.29 -1.46
C GLY A 3 -15.78 1.23 -1.59
N MET A 4 -16.39 1.68 -2.68
CA MET A 4 -16.56 3.11 -2.99
C MET A 4 -17.39 3.85 -1.92
N SER A 5 -18.39 3.18 -1.32
CA SER A 5 -19.22 3.77 -0.28
C SER A 5 -18.42 4.13 0.99
N PHE A 6 -17.34 3.40 1.29
CA PHE A 6 -16.49 3.71 2.45
C PHE A 6 -15.69 5.00 2.24
N LEU A 7 -15.29 5.29 1.00
CA LEU A 7 -14.53 6.49 0.67
C LEU A 7 -15.39 7.76 0.85
N ALA A 8 -16.64 7.72 0.40
CA ALA A 8 -17.57 8.86 0.57
C ALA A 8 -17.92 9.15 2.04
N VAL A 9 -17.87 8.13 2.91
CA VAL A 9 -18.23 8.27 4.33
C VAL A 9 -17.27 9.20 5.07
N VAL A 10 -15.98 9.20 4.74
CA VAL A 10 -14.98 10.03 5.44
C VAL A 10 -15.28 11.53 5.36
N PRO A 11 -15.40 12.18 4.18
CA PRO A 11 -15.72 13.60 4.09
C PRO A 11 -17.10 13.92 4.71
N LEU A 12 -18.09 13.05 4.55
CA LEU A 12 -19.40 13.25 5.19
C LEU A 12 -19.30 13.23 6.73
N LEU A 13 -18.51 12.32 7.30
CA LEU A 13 -18.26 12.27 8.75
C LEU A 13 -17.50 13.50 9.26
N LEU A 14 -16.67 14.11 8.41
CA LEU A 14 -15.95 15.35 8.72
C LEU A 14 -16.84 16.61 8.58
N GLY A 15 -18.11 16.45 8.18
CA GLY A 15 -19.09 17.53 8.09
C GLY A 15 -19.08 18.27 6.76
N PHE A 16 -18.49 17.70 5.71
CA PHE A 16 -18.62 18.25 4.36
C PHE A 16 -20.02 18.01 3.81
N ASP A 17 -20.51 18.97 3.03
CA ASP A 17 -21.75 18.82 2.27
C ASP A 17 -21.60 17.73 1.18
N GLU A 18 -22.73 17.23 0.69
CA GLU A 18 -22.79 16.15 -0.31
C GLU A 18 -21.98 16.48 -1.59
N GLY A 19 -22.06 17.72 -2.08
CA GLY A 19 -21.35 18.16 -3.29
C GLY A 19 -19.83 18.00 -3.17
N PRO A 20 -19.18 18.69 -2.20
CA PRO A 20 -17.74 18.52 -1.95
C PRO A 20 -17.33 17.08 -1.61
N ALA A 21 -18.16 16.32 -0.89
CA ALA A 21 -17.90 14.92 -0.60
C ALA A 21 -17.88 14.06 -1.87
N LEU A 22 -18.78 14.32 -2.82
CA LEU A 22 -18.82 13.65 -4.12
C LEU A 22 -17.62 14.05 -4.99
N GLU A 23 -17.25 15.33 -5.00
CA GLU A 23 -16.05 15.81 -5.72
C GLU A 23 -14.78 15.15 -5.17
N CYS A 24 -14.66 15.04 -3.85
CA CYS A 24 -13.57 14.31 -3.21
C CYS A 24 -13.55 12.84 -3.64
N LEU A 25 -14.70 12.17 -3.65
CA LEU A 25 -14.80 10.78 -4.10
C LEU A 25 -14.34 10.63 -5.56
N SER A 26 -14.78 11.49 -6.47
CA SER A 26 -14.36 11.45 -7.88
C SER A 26 -12.85 11.62 -8.00
N PHE A 27 -12.27 12.61 -7.32
CA PHE A 27 -10.81 12.82 -7.29
C PHE A 27 -10.06 11.59 -6.78
N LEU A 28 -10.55 10.93 -5.72
CA LEU A 28 -9.92 9.71 -5.20
C LEU A 28 -9.93 8.59 -6.25
N LEU A 29 -11.04 8.39 -6.96
CA LEU A 29 -11.19 7.30 -7.92
C LEU A 29 -10.45 7.54 -9.23
N ASP A 30 -10.46 8.77 -9.73
CA ASP A 30 -9.96 9.10 -11.06
C ASP A 30 -8.48 9.52 -11.03
N ASP A 31 -8.03 10.21 -9.98
CA ASP A 31 -6.67 10.76 -9.89
C ASP A 31 -5.78 9.99 -8.91
N VAL A 32 -6.31 9.58 -7.75
CA VAL A 32 -5.49 8.93 -6.71
C VAL A 32 -5.32 7.43 -6.96
N CYS A 33 -6.40 6.71 -7.26
CA CYS A 33 -6.36 5.25 -7.49
C CYS A 33 -7.04 4.82 -8.79
N PRO A 34 -6.60 5.36 -9.96
CA PRO A 34 -7.19 5.05 -11.25
C PRO A 34 -7.14 3.54 -11.54
N GLY A 35 -8.28 2.98 -11.93
CA GLY A 35 -8.41 1.57 -12.30
C GLY A 35 -8.50 0.60 -11.11
N TYR A 36 -8.61 1.08 -9.86
CA TYR A 36 -8.80 0.19 -8.70
C TYR A 36 -10.22 -0.40 -8.64
N HIS A 37 -11.20 0.38 -9.09
CA HIS A 37 -12.63 0.02 -9.04
C HIS A 37 -13.20 -0.31 -10.42
N SER A 38 -12.34 -0.46 -11.43
CA SER A 38 -12.73 -0.96 -12.76
C SER A 38 -13.12 -2.44 -12.67
N LEU A 39 -13.80 -2.96 -13.70
CA LEU A 39 -14.15 -4.39 -13.76
C LEU A 39 -12.90 -5.30 -13.76
N SER A 40 -11.80 -4.81 -14.34
CA SER A 40 -10.51 -5.52 -14.41
C SER A 40 -9.62 -5.31 -13.19
N MET A 41 -9.85 -4.27 -12.40
CA MET A 41 -8.97 -3.84 -11.29
C MET A 41 -7.49 -3.73 -11.71
N ASP A 42 -7.25 -3.32 -12.96
CA ASP A 42 -5.96 -3.29 -13.62
C ASP A 42 -4.98 -2.34 -12.90
N GLY A 43 -5.47 -1.19 -12.44
CA GLY A 43 -4.67 -0.27 -11.64
C GLY A 43 -4.27 -0.88 -10.29
N TYR A 44 -5.17 -1.63 -9.67
CA TYR A 44 -4.91 -2.29 -8.40
C TYR A 44 -3.86 -3.40 -8.55
N PHE A 45 -3.98 -4.28 -9.55
CA PHE A 45 -3.01 -5.37 -9.76
C PHE A 45 -1.64 -4.85 -10.18
N ARG A 46 -1.59 -3.77 -10.98
CA ARG A 46 -0.34 -3.05 -11.28
C ARG A 46 0.35 -2.61 -9.98
N ASP A 47 -0.39 -1.97 -9.09
CA ASP A 47 0.18 -1.41 -7.86
C ASP A 47 0.55 -2.51 -6.83
N ILE A 48 -0.13 -3.67 -6.86
CA ILE A 48 0.31 -4.88 -6.14
C ILE A 48 1.65 -5.40 -6.66
N ALA A 49 1.86 -5.43 -7.98
CA ALA A 49 3.15 -5.85 -8.55
C ALA A 49 4.28 -4.89 -8.14
N VAL A 50 4.01 -3.58 -8.13
CA VAL A 50 4.95 -2.57 -7.64
C VAL A 50 5.27 -2.79 -6.15
N LEU A 51 4.26 -3.03 -5.32
CA LEU A 51 4.46 -3.34 -3.90
C LEU A 51 5.28 -4.59 -3.68
N SER A 52 5.00 -5.69 -4.38
CA SER A 52 5.78 -6.93 -4.26
C SER A 52 7.26 -6.69 -4.59
N ALA A 53 7.55 -5.91 -5.63
CA ALA A 53 8.91 -5.53 -5.98
C ALA A 53 9.58 -4.65 -4.91
N LEU A 54 8.85 -3.67 -4.35
CA LEU A 54 9.33 -2.84 -3.26
C LEU A 54 9.63 -3.64 -1.99
N VAL A 55 8.76 -4.62 -1.64
CA VAL A 55 8.98 -5.50 -0.49
C VAL A 55 10.24 -6.34 -0.69
N ASN A 56 10.43 -6.95 -1.87
CA ASN A 56 11.64 -7.71 -2.17
C ASN A 56 12.91 -6.83 -2.05
N PHE A 57 12.89 -5.63 -2.63
CA PHE A 57 14.04 -4.74 -2.63
C PHE A 57 14.38 -4.17 -1.24
N LEU A 58 13.37 -3.67 -0.50
CA LEU A 58 13.59 -2.93 0.73
C LEU A 58 13.55 -3.80 1.98
N ARG A 59 12.76 -4.88 1.97
CA ARG A 59 12.47 -5.74 3.11
C ARG A 59 12.49 -7.22 2.72
N PRO A 60 13.67 -7.75 2.34
CA PRO A 60 13.82 -9.15 1.93
C PRO A 60 13.44 -10.14 3.05
N ASP A 61 13.50 -9.72 4.32
CA ASP A 61 13.02 -10.48 5.47
C ASP A 61 11.49 -10.65 5.47
N VAL A 62 10.74 -9.59 5.17
CA VAL A 62 9.29 -9.63 4.98
C VAL A 62 8.94 -10.45 3.73
N HIS A 63 9.67 -10.24 2.63
CA HIS A 63 9.48 -11.01 1.40
C HIS A 63 9.65 -12.52 1.63
N ALA A 64 10.75 -12.94 2.25
CA ALA A 64 11.02 -14.34 2.54
C ALA A 64 9.96 -14.96 3.47
N ALA A 65 9.43 -14.18 4.42
CA ALA A 65 8.34 -14.64 5.27
C ALA A 65 7.01 -14.81 4.51
N LEU A 66 6.69 -13.94 3.56
CA LEU A 66 5.53 -14.10 2.66
C LEU A 66 5.68 -15.36 1.79
N GLU A 67 6.84 -15.57 1.17
CA GLU A 67 7.13 -16.76 0.34
C GLU A 67 7.03 -18.05 1.13
N ARG A 68 7.60 -18.09 2.34
CA ARG A 68 7.54 -19.26 3.23
C ARG A 68 6.10 -19.62 3.64
N LEU A 69 5.22 -18.63 3.75
CA LEU A 69 3.81 -18.81 4.07
C LEU A 69 2.94 -19.03 2.80
N GLU A 70 3.56 -19.04 1.62
CA GLU A 70 2.92 -19.05 0.30
C GLU A 70 1.85 -17.95 0.17
N MET A 71 2.05 -16.83 0.87
CA MET A 71 1.01 -15.83 1.13
C MET A 71 1.10 -14.70 0.10
N PRO A 72 0.18 -14.62 -0.87
CA PRO A 72 0.20 -13.53 -1.83
C PRO A 72 -0.13 -12.20 -1.13
N LEU A 73 0.66 -11.17 -1.47
CA LEU A 73 0.57 -9.84 -0.85
C LEU A 73 -0.83 -9.22 -0.95
N HIS A 74 -1.57 -9.55 -2.00
CA HIS A 74 -2.97 -9.19 -2.21
C HIS A 74 -3.83 -9.46 -0.96
N LEU A 75 -3.65 -10.59 -0.27
CA LEU A 75 -4.45 -10.95 0.90
C LEU A 75 -4.34 -9.95 2.05
N LEU A 76 -3.22 -9.24 2.13
CA LEU A 76 -2.96 -8.21 3.14
C LEU A 76 -3.32 -6.81 2.64
N ALA A 77 -3.07 -6.54 1.36
CA ALA A 77 -3.14 -5.21 0.77
C ALA A 77 -4.54 -4.76 0.35
N THR A 78 -5.44 -5.69 0.01
CA THR A 78 -6.73 -5.37 -0.65
C THR A 78 -7.57 -4.38 0.11
N ASP A 79 -7.80 -4.60 1.41
CA ASP A 79 -8.63 -3.69 2.20
C ASP A 79 -7.96 -2.31 2.33
N HIS A 80 -6.63 -2.26 2.50
CA HIS A 80 -5.89 -1.01 2.62
C HIS A 80 -5.92 -0.19 1.34
N LEU A 81 -5.66 -0.82 0.19
CA LEU A 81 -5.57 -0.15 -1.10
C LEU A 81 -6.94 0.23 -1.67
N LEU A 82 -7.90 -0.69 -1.70
CA LEU A 82 -9.22 -0.42 -2.30
C LEU A 82 -10.05 0.56 -1.47
N THR A 83 -9.83 0.60 -0.15
CA THR A 83 -10.59 1.50 0.74
C THR A 83 -9.77 2.66 1.29
N LEU A 84 -8.54 2.87 0.80
CA LEU A 84 -7.64 3.91 1.29
C LEU A 84 -7.52 3.90 2.84
N ALA A 85 -7.28 2.70 3.37
CA ALA A 85 -7.21 2.35 4.79
C ALA A 85 -8.51 2.54 5.61
N VAL A 86 -9.61 2.99 5.02
CA VAL A 86 -10.85 3.30 5.75
C VAL A 86 -11.41 2.09 6.50
N ARG A 87 -11.26 0.89 5.94
CA ARG A 87 -11.75 -0.34 6.57
C ARG A 87 -10.83 -0.85 7.70
N THR A 88 -9.55 -0.53 7.66
CA THR A 88 -8.53 -1.16 8.50
C THR A 88 -8.04 -0.27 9.63
N TRP A 89 -8.08 1.06 9.46
CA TRP A 89 -7.51 2.03 10.39
C TRP A 89 -8.60 2.76 11.20
N PRO A 90 -8.27 3.31 12.38
CA PRO A 90 -9.16 4.21 13.11
C PRO A 90 -9.26 5.58 12.42
N ILE A 91 -10.39 6.28 12.60
CA ILE A 91 -10.71 7.52 11.86
C ILE A 91 -9.65 8.63 12.01
N ASN A 92 -9.06 8.79 13.20
CA ASN A 92 -8.01 9.77 13.42
C ASN A 92 -6.75 9.48 12.58
N ALA A 93 -6.42 8.20 12.37
CA ALA A 93 -5.31 7.80 11.52
C ALA A 93 -5.66 7.92 10.03
N ILE A 94 -6.91 7.61 9.65
CA ILE A 94 -7.41 7.76 8.27
C ILE A 94 -7.25 9.20 7.80
N VAL A 95 -7.70 10.18 8.57
CA VAL A 95 -7.62 11.61 8.19
C VAL A 95 -6.16 12.04 7.99
N ARG A 96 -5.26 11.61 8.87
CA ARG A 96 -3.81 11.92 8.77
C ARG A 96 -3.16 11.28 7.54
N LEU A 97 -3.56 10.05 7.20
CA LEU A 97 -3.12 9.40 5.96
C LEU A 97 -3.65 10.17 4.74
N TRP A 98 -4.91 10.55 4.77
CA TRP A 98 -5.57 11.26 3.67
C TRP A 98 -4.96 12.63 3.40
N ASP A 99 -4.45 13.34 4.42
CA ASP A 99 -3.67 14.58 4.23
C ASP A 99 -2.51 14.38 3.24
N VAL A 100 -1.82 13.24 3.31
CA VAL A 100 -0.67 12.93 2.45
C VAL A 100 -1.13 12.29 1.14
N VAL A 101 -2.11 11.39 1.18
CA VAL A 101 -2.63 10.71 -0.03
C VAL A 101 -3.28 11.69 -1.00
N LEU A 102 -4.03 12.69 -0.51
CA LEU A 102 -4.64 13.71 -1.38
C LEU A 102 -3.58 14.62 -2.03
N MET A 103 -2.42 14.79 -1.39
CA MET A 103 -1.31 15.59 -1.92
C MET A 103 -0.40 14.79 -2.86
N GLU A 104 -0.18 13.52 -2.55
CA GLU A 104 0.88 12.71 -3.16
C GLU A 104 0.36 11.57 -4.03
N GLY A 105 -0.93 11.24 -3.98
CA GLY A 105 -1.57 10.19 -4.77
C GLY A 105 -1.19 8.78 -4.32
N SER A 106 -1.25 7.82 -5.25
CA SER A 106 -0.97 6.40 -4.97
C SER A 106 0.39 6.11 -4.33
N PRO A 107 1.52 6.81 -4.62
CA PRO A 107 2.78 6.59 -3.93
C PRO A 107 2.71 6.67 -2.40
N ALA A 108 1.92 7.61 -1.85
CA ALA A 108 1.72 7.69 -0.40
C ALA A 108 0.87 6.53 0.13
N LEU A 109 -0.11 6.08 -0.66
CA LEU A 109 -0.92 4.91 -0.29
C LEU A 109 -0.07 3.64 -0.27
N LEU A 110 0.78 3.41 -1.28
CA LEU A 110 1.72 2.28 -1.32
C LEU A 110 2.74 2.36 -0.19
N GLY A 111 3.33 3.56 0.03
CA GLY A 111 4.26 3.80 1.13
C GLY A 111 3.64 3.51 2.50
N SER A 112 2.40 3.93 2.74
CA SER A 112 1.73 3.67 4.02
C SER A 112 1.49 2.17 4.27
N PHE A 113 1.21 1.41 3.21
CA PHE A 113 1.08 -0.04 3.31
C PHE A 113 2.44 -0.74 3.53
N MET A 114 3.49 -0.27 2.86
CA MET A 114 4.87 -0.74 3.11
C MET A 114 5.27 -0.55 4.58
N VAL A 115 4.92 0.60 5.16
CA VAL A 115 5.21 0.88 6.56
C VAL A 115 4.43 -0.03 7.51
N THR A 116 3.16 -0.33 7.23
CA THR A 116 2.41 -1.27 8.08
C THR A 116 2.96 -2.69 7.99
N LEU A 117 3.38 -3.13 6.81
CA LEU A 117 4.09 -4.41 6.64
C LEU A 117 5.37 -4.45 7.48
N ASP A 118 6.22 -3.42 7.35
CA ASP A 118 7.45 -3.27 8.12
C ASP A 118 7.19 -3.44 9.62
N MET A 119 6.24 -2.67 10.15
CA MET A 119 6.00 -2.57 11.58
C MET A 119 5.29 -3.79 12.16
N TYR A 120 4.37 -4.42 11.43
CA TYR A 120 3.41 -5.36 12.03
C TYR A 120 3.43 -6.77 11.42
N PHE A 121 3.97 -6.98 10.22
CA PHE A 121 3.83 -8.26 9.53
C PHE A 121 4.61 -9.39 10.19
N LEU A 122 5.89 -9.17 10.53
CA LEU A 122 6.72 -10.23 11.12
C LEU A 122 6.18 -10.67 12.50
N GLU A 123 5.59 -9.76 13.27
CA GLU A 123 4.91 -10.11 14.50
C GLU A 123 3.64 -10.93 14.23
N ALA A 124 2.85 -10.54 13.21
CA ALA A 124 1.67 -11.28 12.80
C ALA A 124 2.02 -12.71 12.31
N ALA A 125 3.10 -12.85 11.56
CA ALA A 125 3.63 -14.10 11.02
C ALA A 125 4.42 -14.94 12.04
N SER A 126 4.55 -14.47 13.29
CA SER A 126 5.30 -15.20 14.31
C SER A 126 4.61 -16.52 14.67
N GLU A 127 5.37 -17.61 14.72
CA GLU A 127 4.91 -19.01 14.89
C GLU A 127 4.36 -19.34 16.30
N ARG A 128 3.85 -18.36 17.05
CA ARG A 128 3.36 -18.57 18.43
C ARG A 128 2.17 -19.53 18.52
N LEU A 129 1.49 -19.78 17.41
CA LEU A 129 0.41 -20.75 17.26
C LEU A 129 0.90 -21.87 16.33
N ARG A 130 0.71 -23.15 16.73
CA ARG A 130 0.98 -24.31 15.86
C ARG A 130 0.00 -24.30 14.69
N GLU A 131 0.48 -24.58 13.48
CA GLU A 131 -0.30 -24.65 12.23
C GLU A 131 -1.15 -23.39 11.94
N GLN A 132 -0.49 -22.28 11.56
CA GLN A 132 -1.21 -21.07 11.14
C GLN A 132 -1.61 -21.13 9.68
N THR A 133 -2.85 -20.77 9.37
CA THR A 133 -3.30 -20.55 8.00
C THR A 133 -2.96 -19.13 7.54
N GLN A 134 -2.94 -18.89 6.23
CA GLN A 134 -2.81 -17.54 5.66
C GLN A 134 -3.89 -16.59 6.19
N GLY A 135 -5.11 -17.11 6.39
CA GLY A 135 -6.22 -16.34 6.95
C GLY A 135 -5.97 -15.87 8.38
N ASP A 136 -5.35 -16.71 9.21
CA ASP A 136 -5.00 -16.36 10.59
C ASP A 136 -3.94 -15.25 10.64
N VAL A 137 -2.91 -15.36 9.79
CA VAL A 137 -1.86 -14.33 9.67
C VAL A 137 -2.44 -13.02 9.16
N ALA A 138 -3.32 -13.05 8.15
CA ALA A 138 -3.97 -11.86 7.62
C ALA A 138 -4.86 -11.17 8.67
N LEU A 139 -5.64 -11.96 9.42
CA LEU A 139 -6.49 -11.44 10.49
C LEU A 139 -5.65 -10.76 11.55
N ARG A 140 -4.57 -11.42 12.00
CA ARG A 140 -3.68 -10.88 13.03
C ARG A 140 -2.94 -9.63 12.56
N PHE A 141 -2.46 -9.62 11.31
CA PHE A 141 -1.84 -8.43 10.72
C PHE A 141 -2.80 -7.23 10.74
N ARG A 142 -4.07 -7.46 10.36
CA ARG A 142 -5.11 -6.45 10.41
C ARG A 142 -5.38 -5.94 11.83
N GLU A 143 -5.41 -6.83 12.81
CA GLU A 143 -5.61 -6.47 14.22
C GLU A 143 -4.45 -5.65 14.78
N LEU A 144 -3.20 -6.09 14.56
CA LEU A 144 -2.00 -5.35 14.98
C LEU A 144 -1.95 -3.97 14.32
N THR A 145 -2.20 -3.91 13.01
CA THR A 145 -2.26 -2.65 12.27
C THR A 145 -3.32 -1.73 12.87
N ARG A 146 -4.56 -2.19 13.05
CA ARG A 146 -5.65 -1.38 13.59
C ARG A 146 -5.36 -0.81 14.99
N ASN A 147 -4.69 -1.60 15.82
CA ASN A 147 -4.37 -1.23 17.21
C ASN A 147 -3.06 -0.41 17.34
N GLY A 148 -2.16 -0.52 16.35
CA GLY A 148 -0.87 0.16 16.31
C GLY A 148 -0.96 1.54 15.66
N VAL A 149 -1.49 1.62 14.44
CA VAL A 149 -1.40 2.83 13.60
C VAL A 149 -2.02 4.07 14.23
N GLY A 150 -3.03 3.93 15.10
CA GLY A 150 -3.61 5.07 15.81
C GLY A 150 -2.67 5.68 16.85
N ARG A 151 -1.78 4.88 17.45
CA ARG A 151 -0.75 5.32 18.41
C ARG A 151 0.51 5.81 17.71
N ASP A 152 0.84 5.17 16.60
CA ASP A 152 2.10 5.39 15.88
C ASP A 152 1.93 6.29 14.64
N ILE A 153 0.79 6.98 14.50
CA ILE A 153 0.40 7.64 13.24
C ILE A 153 1.46 8.63 12.73
N ASP A 154 2.09 9.40 13.62
CA ASP A 154 3.10 10.37 13.19
C ASP A 154 4.36 9.69 12.64
N GLU A 155 4.77 8.55 13.23
CA GLU A 155 5.86 7.73 12.70
C GLU A 155 5.47 7.09 11.38
N VAL A 156 4.23 6.57 11.28
CA VAL A 156 3.72 5.98 10.04
C VAL A 156 3.73 6.99 8.90
N ILE A 157 3.26 8.22 9.14
CA ILE A 157 3.26 9.30 8.15
C ILE A 157 4.68 9.75 7.82
N PHE A 158 5.56 9.87 8.81
CA PHE A 158 6.96 10.22 8.59
C PHE A 158 7.64 9.21 7.66
N LYS A 159 7.58 7.92 7.99
CA LYS A 159 8.16 6.85 7.17
C LYS A 159 7.51 6.76 5.79
N THR A 160 6.18 6.93 5.70
CA THR A 160 5.46 6.94 4.41
C THR A 160 6.07 7.95 3.44
N ARG A 161 6.45 9.14 3.92
CA ARG A 161 7.06 10.18 3.10
C ARG A 161 8.46 9.80 2.58
N GLU A 162 9.21 8.97 3.31
CA GLU A 162 10.51 8.46 2.86
C GLU A 162 10.37 7.48 1.68
N PHE A 163 9.23 6.79 1.55
CA PHE A 163 8.96 5.89 0.41
C PHE A 163 8.55 6.61 -0.87
N ILE A 164 7.95 7.81 -0.77
CA ILE A 164 7.38 8.51 -1.95
C ILE A 164 8.43 8.75 -3.05
N PRO A 165 9.66 9.22 -2.75
CA PRO A 165 10.71 9.37 -3.76
C PRO A 165 11.08 8.05 -4.43
N LEU A 166 11.08 6.93 -3.70
CA LEU A 166 11.46 5.62 -4.25
C LEU A 166 10.48 5.16 -5.35
N VAL A 167 9.17 5.39 -5.13
CA VAL A 167 8.13 5.04 -6.10
C VAL A 167 8.13 5.99 -7.29
N ARG A 168 8.42 7.28 -7.08
CA ARG A 168 8.43 8.31 -8.13
C ARG A 168 9.78 8.45 -8.87
N GLY A 169 10.83 7.80 -8.36
CA GLY A 169 12.22 8.02 -8.76
C GLY A 169 12.90 9.08 -7.89
N GLU A 170 13.97 8.68 -7.21
CA GLU A 170 14.77 9.59 -6.38
C GLU A 170 15.31 10.71 -7.25
N PRO A 171 15.15 11.99 -6.87
CA PRO A 171 15.84 13.05 -7.58
C PRO A 171 17.33 12.93 -7.21
N VAL A 172 18.18 12.59 -8.18
CA VAL A 172 19.61 12.91 -8.08
C VAL A 172 19.69 14.42 -7.83
N SER A 173 20.60 14.90 -6.97
CA SER A 173 20.75 16.35 -6.74
C SER A 173 20.92 17.08 -8.08
N GLY A 174 19.88 17.81 -8.51
CA GLY A 174 19.84 18.50 -9.81
C GLY A 174 19.46 17.64 -11.05
N GLY A 175 18.98 16.41 -10.87
CA GLY A 175 18.69 15.44 -11.95
C GLY A 175 17.21 15.15 -12.24
N VAL A 176 16.99 14.37 -13.31
CA VAL A 176 15.68 14.03 -13.90
C VAL A 176 14.92 13.03 -13.00
N ARG A 177 13.61 13.24 -12.79
CA ARG A 177 12.74 12.25 -12.10
C ARG A 177 12.82 10.89 -12.84
N GLY A 178 13.16 9.83 -12.12
CA GLY A 178 13.25 8.47 -12.67
C GLY A 178 14.62 7.79 -12.57
N GLU A 179 15.65 8.49 -12.08
CA GLU A 179 16.96 7.92 -11.72
C GLU A 179 17.02 7.62 -10.21
N GLY A 180 16.26 6.62 -9.75
CA GLY A 180 16.30 6.15 -8.37
C GLY A 180 16.84 4.73 -8.27
N SER A 181 17.51 4.42 -7.16
CA SER A 181 18.09 3.10 -6.86
C SER A 181 17.12 1.93 -7.06
N PHE A 182 15.86 2.11 -6.64
CA PHE A 182 14.79 1.13 -6.87
C PHE A 182 14.43 0.98 -8.35
N LEU A 183 14.29 2.08 -9.10
CA LEU A 183 13.90 2.02 -10.51
C LEU A 183 15.00 1.45 -11.40
N SER A 184 16.27 1.71 -11.07
CA SER A 184 17.40 1.05 -11.75
C SER A 184 17.39 -0.45 -11.47
N TRP A 185 17.27 -0.85 -10.20
CA TRP A 185 17.17 -2.26 -9.83
C TRP A 185 15.98 -2.96 -10.51
N PHE A 186 14.80 -2.34 -10.48
CA PHE A 186 13.57 -2.90 -11.07
C PHE A 186 13.70 -3.13 -12.58
N ARG A 187 14.39 -2.22 -13.30
CA ARG A 187 14.67 -2.39 -14.72
C ARG A 187 15.63 -3.55 -14.98
N GLU A 188 16.68 -3.70 -14.16
CA GLU A 188 17.63 -4.81 -14.26
C GLU A 188 16.94 -6.15 -14.00
N GLU A 189 16.12 -6.23 -12.96
CA GLU A 189 15.36 -7.42 -12.58
C GLU A 189 14.34 -7.83 -13.68
N ALA A 190 13.63 -6.85 -14.25
CA ALA A 190 12.69 -7.09 -15.34
C ALA A 190 13.39 -7.58 -16.62
N VAL A 191 14.60 -7.08 -16.92
CA VAL A 191 15.42 -7.58 -18.03
C VAL A 191 15.88 -9.01 -17.76
N ALA A 192 16.34 -9.32 -16.54
CA ALA A 192 16.78 -10.66 -16.17
C ALA A 192 15.65 -11.70 -16.31
N SER A 193 14.43 -11.34 -15.88
CA SER A 193 13.26 -12.21 -16.00
C SER A 193 12.83 -12.45 -17.46
N ASN A 194 12.86 -11.42 -18.31
CA ASN A 194 12.53 -11.54 -19.74
C ASN A 194 13.55 -12.36 -20.54
N VAL A 195 14.83 -12.35 -20.14
CA VAL A 195 15.86 -13.19 -20.78
C VAL A 195 15.61 -14.67 -20.48
N ILE A 196 15.17 -15.00 -19.26
CA ILE A 196 14.86 -16.37 -18.84
C ILE A 196 13.63 -16.92 -19.58
N ASP A 197 12.58 -16.11 -19.79
CA ASP A 197 11.38 -16.52 -20.54
C ASP A 197 11.61 -16.63 -22.06
N SER A 198 12.66 -16.01 -22.61
CA SER A 198 12.98 -16.07 -24.04
C SER A 198 13.79 -17.31 -24.46
N ASP A 199 14.33 -18.05 -23.48
CA ASP A 199 15.13 -19.27 -23.67
C ASP A 199 14.36 -20.57 -23.31
N SER A 200 13.04 -20.47 -23.08
CA SER A 200 12.12 -21.60 -22.81
C SER A 200 11.04 -21.75 -23.87
#